data_AF-A0A0Q0VMC4-F1
#
_entry.id   AF-A0A0Q0VMC4-F1
#
_cell.length_a   1.000
_cell.length_b   1.000
_cell.length_c   1.000
_cell.angle_alpha   90.00
_cell.angle_beta   90.00
_cell.angle_gamma   90.00
#
_symmetry.space_group_name_H-M   'P 1'
#
loop_
_entity.id
_entity.type
_entity.pdbx_description
1 polymer ?
#
loop_
_entity_poly.entity_id
_entity_poly.type
_entity_poly.pdbx_seq_one_letter_code
_entity_poly.pdbx_strand_id
1 'polypeptide(L)'
;MEFEFIKNTLLGEYSVRCSMEHQIVGRWLQEEIGQDQAKLHQVFALIEQAEHSPAQEFLWTGREISLLVQGDEITVQDNALAYESEHELETDFSLYDSESVAACGREDFMALLNQWQSFVHRK
;
A
#
# COMPACT_ATOMS: atom_id res chain seq x y z
N MET A 1 -10.61 -7.03 -1.26
CA MET A 1 -9.73 -6.94 -2.47
C MET A 1 -9.24 -8.32 -2.91
N GLU A 2 -8.85 -8.53 -4.18
CA GLU A 2 -8.32 -9.81 -4.68
C GLU A 2 -6.90 -9.66 -5.27
N PHE A 3 -5.96 -10.50 -4.81
CA PHE A 3 -4.57 -10.49 -5.23
C PHE A 3 -4.05 -11.91 -5.50
N GLU A 4 -3.28 -12.07 -6.57
CA GLU A 4 -2.52 -13.28 -6.89
C GLU A 4 -1.03 -13.01 -6.71
N PHE A 5 -0.36 -13.84 -5.91
CA PHE A 5 1.08 -13.73 -5.67
C PHE A 5 1.86 -14.79 -6.42
N ILE A 6 2.88 -14.37 -7.17
CA ILE A 6 3.66 -15.24 -8.05
C ILE A 6 5.14 -15.15 -7.66
N LYS A 7 5.75 -16.31 -7.38
CA LYS A 7 7.16 -16.44 -6.99
C LYS A 7 7.92 -17.04 -8.15
N ASN A 8 8.81 -16.26 -8.75
CA ASN A 8 9.74 -16.78 -9.74
C ASN A 8 10.93 -17.40 -9.01
N THR A 9 10.89 -18.72 -8.82
CA THR A 9 11.94 -19.45 -8.08
C THR A 9 13.30 -19.48 -8.80
N LEU A 10 13.33 -19.19 -10.10
CA LEU A 10 14.57 -19.12 -10.88
C LEU A 10 15.30 -17.79 -10.69
N LEU A 11 14.56 -16.69 -10.57
CA LEU A 11 15.11 -15.33 -10.41
C LEU A 11 15.07 -14.79 -8.97
N GLY A 12 14.31 -15.45 -8.08
CA GLY A 12 14.07 -14.97 -6.72
C GLY A 12 13.13 -13.76 -6.65
N GLU A 13 12.40 -13.49 -7.72
CA GLU A 13 11.49 -12.35 -7.84
C GLU A 13 10.08 -12.69 -7.35
N TYR A 14 9.44 -11.70 -6.74
CA TYR A 14 8.09 -11.79 -6.22
C TYR A 14 7.24 -10.78 -6.99
N SER A 15 6.11 -11.21 -7.53
CA SER A 15 5.20 -10.34 -8.28
C SER A 15 3.77 -10.49 -7.80
N VAL A 16 3.00 -9.40 -7.92
CA VAL A 16 1.61 -9.30 -7.50
C VAL A 16 0.75 -8.98 -8.71
N ARG A 17 -0.36 -9.71 -8.88
CA ARG A 17 -1.41 -9.40 -9.85
C ARG A 17 -2.71 -9.08 -9.12
N CYS A 18 -3.44 -8.08 -9.61
CA CYS A 18 -4.69 -7.61 -9.01
C CYS A 18 -5.58 -6.95 -10.08
N SER A 19 -6.79 -6.55 -9.69
CA SER A 19 -7.62 -5.68 -10.53
C SER A 19 -6.93 -4.33 -10.78
N MET A 20 -7.30 -3.66 -11.87
CA MET A 20 -6.74 -2.35 -12.26
C MET A 20 -6.80 -1.35 -11.09
N GLU A 21 -7.94 -1.32 -10.38
CA GLU A 21 -8.21 -0.44 -9.23
C GLU A 21 -7.19 -0.53 -8.07
N HIS A 22 -6.43 -1.62 -7.99
CA HIS A 22 -5.46 -1.85 -6.91
C HIS A 22 -4.01 -2.01 -7.42
N GLN A 23 -3.73 -1.60 -8.67
CA GLN A 23 -2.40 -1.75 -9.26
C GLN A 23 -1.31 -1.10 -8.41
N ILE A 24 -1.54 0.11 -7.89
CA ILE A 24 -0.58 0.78 -7.03
C ILE A 24 -0.36 0.04 -5.70
N VAL A 25 -1.38 -0.61 -5.15
CA VAL A 25 -1.25 -1.46 -3.95
C VAL A 25 -0.32 -2.63 -4.23
N GLY A 26 -0.47 -3.27 -5.39
CA GLY A 26 0.40 -4.35 -5.84
C GLY A 26 1.85 -3.90 -6.06
N ARG A 27 2.05 -2.70 -6.61
CA ARG A 27 3.38 -2.08 -6.78
C ARG A 27 4.01 -1.73 -5.43
N TRP A 28 3.29 -1.05 -4.55
CA TRP A 28 3.74 -0.72 -3.19
C TRP A 28 4.22 -1.96 -2.44
N LEU A 29 3.46 -3.05 -2.51
CA LEU A 29 3.81 -4.30 -1.84
C LEU A 29 5.12 -4.91 -2.38
N GLN A 30 5.39 -4.78 -3.68
CA GLN A 30 6.61 -5.31 -4.32
C GLN A 30 7.82 -4.40 -4.13
N GLU A 31 7.66 -3.10 -4.41
CA GLU A 31 8.72 -2.12 -4.53
C GLU A 31 9.11 -1.53 -3.17
N GLU A 32 8.13 -1.29 -2.29
CA GLU A 32 8.35 -0.66 -0.99
C GLU A 32 8.57 -1.67 0.12
N ILE A 33 7.72 -2.70 0.19
CA ILE A 33 7.79 -3.74 1.23
C ILE A 33 8.68 -4.90 0.81
N GLY A 34 8.40 -5.50 -0.34
CA GLY A 34 9.13 -6.67 -0.85
C GLY A 34 9.22 -7.79 0.19
N GLN A 35 10.44 -8.26 0.45
CA GLN A 35 10.72 -9.29 1.46
C GLN A 35 11.15 -8.71 2.83
N ASP A 36 11.19 -7.39 2.98
CA ASP A 36 11.68 -6.73 4.19
C ASP A 36 10.67 -6.84 5.35
N GLN A 37 10.94 -7.78 6.25
CA GLN A 37 10.09 -8.02 7.41
C GLN A 37 10.08 -6.85 8.39
N ALA A 38 11.14 -6.04 8.46
CA ALA A 38 11.14 -4.90 9.36
C ALA A 38 10.13 -3.85 8.90
N LYS A 39 10.10 -3.56 7.58
CA LYS A 39 9.10 -2.65 7.00
C LYS A 39 7.68 -3.17 7.16
N LEU A 40 7.46 -4.46 6.91
CA LEU A 40 6.15 -5.06 7.07
C LEU A 40 5.62 -4.95 8.51
N HIS A 41 6.47 -5.22 9.52
CA HIS A 41 6.10 -5.03 10.93
C HIS A 41 5.85 -3.56 11.29
N GLN A 42 6.59 -2.60 10.70
CA GLN A 42 6.33 -1.18 10.89
C GLN A 42 4.94 -0.80 10.38
N VAL A 43 4.53 -1.30 9.21
CA VAL A 43 3.20 -1.03 8.66
C VAL A 43 2.11 -1.65 9.53
N PHE A 44 2.27 -2.89 9.98
CA PHE A 44 1.31 -3.50 10.91
C PHE A 44 1.13 -2.66 12.18
N ALA A 45 2.23 -2.25 12.81
CA ALA A 45 2.18 -1.41 14.01
C ALA A 45 1.52 -0.05 13.75
N LEU A 46 1.75 0.54 12.56
CA LEU A 46 1.11 1.80 12.16
C LEU A 46 -0.41 1.65 12.06
N ILE A 47 -0.88 0.57 11.42
CA ILE A 47 -2.32 0.30 11.25
C ILE A 47 -2.98 0.03 12.61
N GLU A 48 -2.32 -0.73 13.48
CA GLU A 48 -2.79 -0.96 14.86
C GLU A 48 -2.83 0.35 15.68
N GLN A 49 -1.87 1.25 15.48
CA GLN A 49 -1.90 2.56 16.15
C GLN A 49 -3.09 3.40 15.69
N ALA A 50 -3.37 3.41 14.39
CA ALA A 50 -4.47 4.17 13.80
C ALA A 50 -5.85 3.70 14.28
N GLU A 51 -6.00 2.41 14.59
CA GLU A 51 -7.22 1.86 15.20
C GLU A 51 -7.61 2.57 16.50
N HIS A 52 -6.62 2.94 17.31
CA HIS A 52 -6.83 3.60 18.60
C HIS A 52 -7.03 5.11 18.48
N SER A 53 -6.87 5.68 17.28
CA SER A 53 -6.94 7.12 17.04
C SER A 53 -7.57 7.40 15.67
N PRO A 54 -8.85 7.03 15.46
CA PRO A 54 -9.47 7.02 14.13
C PRO A 54 -9.62 8.40 13.48
N ALA A 55 -9.51 9.48 14.25
CA ALA A 55 -9.53 10.85 13.75
C ALA A 55 -8.14 11.38 13.34
N GLN A 56 -7.08 10.62 13.63
CA GLN A 56 -5.71 11.00 13.30
C GLN A 56 -5.25 10.24 12.05
N GLU A 57 -4.51 10.95 11.21
CA GLU A 57 -3.81 10.40 10.06
C GLU A 57 -2.43 9.88 10.45
N PHE A 58 -2.09 8.70 9.94
CA PHE A 58 -0.81 8.04 10.15
C PHE A 58 -0.18 7.74 8.79
N LEU A 59 1.01 8.31 8.55
CA LEU A 59 1.71 8.19 7.28
C LEU A 59 2.92 7.26 7.40
N TRP A 60 2.99 6.26 6.53
CA TRP A 60 4.23 5.53 6.23
C TRP A 60 4.77 6.02 4.89
N THR A 61 5.94 6.66 4.92
CA THR A 61 6.57 7.21 3.71
C THR A 61 7.49 6.18 3.07
N GLY A 62 7.09 5.68 1.89
CA GLY A 62 7.95 4.88 1.04
C GLY A 62 8.87 5.73 0.16
N ARG A 63 9.64 5.09 -0.70
CA ARG A 63 10.53 5.77 -1.64
C ARG A 63 9.73 6.50 -2.72
N GLU A 64 8.85 5.78 -3.39
CA GLU A 64 8.02 6.27 -4.49
C GLU A 64 6.54 6.21 -4.13
N ILE A 65 6.13 5.28 -3.25
CA ILE A 65 4.72 5.09 -2.89
C ILE A 65 4.55 5.11 -1.38
N SER A 66 3.64 5.94 -0.89
CA SER A 66 3.32 6.06 0.55
C SER A 66 1.98 5.43 0.90
N LEU A 67 1.83 5.11 2.19
CA LEU A 67 0.62 4.57 2.80
C LEU A 67 0.10 5.56 3.85
N LEU A 68 -1.13 6.02 3.68
CA LEU A 68 -1.88 6.80 4.65
C LEU A 68 -2.92 5.90 5.32
N VAL A 69 -3.02 5.99 6.64
CA VAL A 69 -4.01 5.26 7.44
C VAL A 69 -4.82 6.26 8.26
N GLN A 70 -6.14 6.22 8.12
CA GLN A 70 -7.06 7.03 8.92
C GLN A 70 -8.28 6.22 9.30
N GLY A 71 -8.38 5.85 10.58
CA GLY A 71 -9.48 5.02 11.08
C GLY A 71 -9.53 3.67 10.37
N ASP A 72 -10.56 3.46 9.54
CA ASP A 72 -10.76 2.21 8.79
C ASP A 72 -10.41 2.33 7.31
N GLU A 73 -9.93 3.50 6.88
CA GLU A 73 -9.53 3.76 5.50
C GLU A 73 -8.00 3.70 5.35
N ILE A 74 -7.58 3.06 4.27
CA ILE A 74 -6.19 2.98 3.84
C ILE A 74 -6.09 3.63 2.47
N THR A 75 -5.15 4.54 2.29
CA THR A 75 -4.83 5.13 0.99
C THR A 75 -3.38 4.80 0.63
N VAL A 76 -3.18 4.21 -0.54
CA VAL A 76 -1.86 3.99 -1.14
C VAL A 76 -1.72 4.97 -2.29
N GLN A 77 -0.68 5.80 -2.26
CA GLN A 77 -0.53 6.89 -3.23
C GLN A 77 0.91 7.06 -3.68
N ASP A 78 1.08 7.41 -4.96
CA ASP A 78 2.37 7.80 -5.53
C ASP A 78 2.79 9.16 -4.94
N ASN A 79 4.04 9.24 -4.48
CA ASN A 79 4.58 10.42 -3.84
C ASN A 79 4.65 11.63 -4.80
N ALA A 80 4.76 11.40 -6.12
CA ALA A 80 4.78 12.48 -7.10
C ALA A 80 3.46 13.26 -7.11
N LEU A 81 2.31 12.56 -7.04
CA LEU A 81 0.99 13.21 -6.96
C LEU A 81 0.74 13.90 -5.62
N ALA A 82 1.26 13.34 -4.52
CA ALA A 82 1.19 13.98 -3.21
C ALA A 82 1.92 15.35 -3.22
N TYR A 83 3.05 15.45 -3.92
CA TYR A 83 3.80 16.70 -4.03
C TYR A 83 3.08 17.75 -4.88
N GLU A 84 2.41 17.34 -5.97
CA GLU A 84 1.62 18.24 -6.82
C GLU A 84 0.41 18.81 -6.08
N SER A 85 -0.29 17.98 -5.30
CA SER A 85 -1.46 18.40 -4.50
C SER A 85 -1.13 19.37 -3.36
N GLU A 86 0.07 19.32 -2.78
CA GLU A 86 0.52 20.32 -1.78
C GLU A 86 0.87 21.68 -2.41
N HIS A 87 1.19 21.72 -3.71
CA HIS A 87 1.65 22.94 -4.40
C HIS A 87 0.59 23.56 -5.33
N GLU A 88 -0.53 22.88 -5.60
CA GLU A 88 -1.66 23.42 -6.36
C GLU A 88 -2.85 23.80 -5.46
N LEU A 89 -3.06 25.11 -5.27
CA LEU A 89 -4.33 25.65 -4.80
C LEU A 89 -5.42 25.38 -5.84
N GLU A 90 -6.43 24.61 -5.46
CA GLU A 90 -7.75 24.51 -6.12
C GLU A 90 -7.71 24.33 -7.65
N THR A 91 -7.64 23.09 -8.16
CA THR A 91 -8.48 22.74 -9.31
C THR A 91 -8.84 21.25 -9.28
N ASP A 92 -10.14 20.99 -9.32
CA ASP A 92 -10.83 19.71 -9.48
C ASP A 92 -10.47 19.01 -10.82
N PHE A 93 -9.21 18.59 -10.96
CA PHE A 93 -8.76 17.64 -11.99
C PHE A 93 -8.19 16.43 -11.28
N SER A 94 -9.08 15.56 -10.82
CA SER A 94 -8.71 14.26 -10.28
C SER A 94 -8.03 13.41 -11.36
N LEU A 95 -6.70 13.45 -11.44
CA LEU A 95 -5.88 12.41 -12.06
C LEU A 95 -5.82 11.19 -11.13
N TYR A 96 -6.98 10.73 -10.66
CA TYR A 96 -7.11 9.46 -9.94
C TYR A 96 -7.04 8.33 -10.95
N ASP A 97 -5.84 8.14 -11.51
CA ASP A 97 -5.49 6.91 -12.17
C ASP A 97 -5.28 5.83 -11.09
N SER A 98 -5.86 4.65 -11.29
CA SER A 98 -5.70 3.51 -10.38
C SER A 98 -4.25 3.03 -10.28
N GLU A 99 -3.39 3.48 -11.21
CA GLU A 99 -1.94 3.30 -11.15
C GLU A 99 -1.22 4.26 -10.20
N SER A 100 -1.87 5.35 -9.76
CA SER A 100 -1.25 6.42 -8.96
C SER A 100 -1.89 6.64 -7.58
N VAL A 101 -3.14 6.22 -7.37
CA VAL A 101 -3.73 6.13 -6.03
C VAL A 101 -4.79 5.04 -5.95
N ALA A 102 -4.90 4.41 -4.78
CA ALA A 102 -5.98 3.48 -4.45
C ALA A 102 -6.37 3.64 -2.98
N ALA A 103 -7.66 3.50 -2.68
CA ALA A 103 -8.17 3.45 -1.33
C ALA A 103 -8.88 2.12 -1.07
N CYS A 104 -8.74 1.59 0.13
CA CYS A 104 -9.42 0.35 0.54
C CYS A 104 -9.66 0.32 2.05
N GLY A 105 -10.51 -0.61 2.47
CA GLY A 105 -10.77 -0.85 3.88
C GLY A 105 -9.56 -1.46 4.59
N ARG A 106 -9.35 -1.08 5.84
CA ARG A 106 -8.27 -1.58 6.70
C ARG A 106 -8.32 -3.09 6.88
N GLU A 107 -9.50 -3.70 7.03
CA GLU A 107 -9.64 -5.16 7.16
C GLU A 107 -9.10 -5.88 5.91
N ASP A 108 -9.50 -5.42 4.73
CA ASP A 108 -9.03 -5.94 3.44
C ASP A 108 -7.51 -5.78 3.29
N PHE A 109 -6.97 -4.63 3.70
CA PHE A 109 -5.53 -4.36 3.62
C PHE A 109 -4.74 -5.23 4.60
N MET A 110 -5.22 -5.41 5.84
CA MET A 110 -4.61 -6.31 6.82
C MET A 110 -4.62 -7.76 6.33
N ALA A 111 -5.72 -8.21 5.71
CA ALA A 111 -5.80 -9.53 5.10
C ALA A 111 -4.77 -9.68 3.96
N LEU A 112 -4.58 -8.66 3.14
CA LEU A 112 -3.53 -8.62 2.10
C LEU A 112 -2.13 -8.74 2.71
N LEU A 113 -1.78 -7.94 3.72
CA LEU A 113 -0.46 -7.97 4.36
C LEU A 113 -0.15 -9.34 4.98
N ASN A 114 -1.13 -9.97 5.64
CA ASN A 114 -0.98 -11.30 6.21
C ASN A 114 -0.75 -12.39 5.14
N GLN A 115 -1.48 -12.30 4.03
CA GLN A 115 -1.29 -13.22 2.91
C GLN A 115 0.08 -13.02 2.26
N TRP A 116 0.52 -11.77 2.10
CA TRP A 116 1.86 -11.44 1.60
C TRP A 116 2.96 -11.98 2.51
N GLN A 117 2.85 -11.74 3.83
CA GLN A 117 3.80 -12.26 4.81
C GLN A 117 3.91 -13.78 4.71
N SER A 118 2.77 -14.47 4.64
CA SER A 118 2.72 -15.92 4.50
C SER A 118 3.37 -16.37 3.19
N PHE A 119 3.13 -15.64 2.10
CA PHE A 119 3.64 -15.95 0.77
C PHE A 119 5.17 -15.83 0.69
N VAL A 120 5.76 -14.74 1.22
CA VAL A 120 7.21 -14.52 1.15
C VAL A 120 8.01 -15.55 1.95
N HIS A 121 7.42 -16.09 3.02
CA HIS A 121 8.04 -17.13 3.85
C HIS A 121 7.84 -18.58 3.33
N ARG A 122 6.97 -18.81 2.35
CA ARG A 122 6.83 -20.14 1.74
C ARG A 122 8.11 -20.49 0.99
N LYS A 123 8.72 -21.62 1.36
CA LYS A 123 9.92 -22.16 0.71
C LYS A 123 9.61 -22.58 -0.72
#